data_AF-A0A8K1FEM1-F1
#
_entry.id   AF-A0A8K1FEM1-F1
#
_cell.length_a   1.000
_cell.length_b   1.000
_cell.length_c   1.000
_cell.angle_alpha   90.00
_cell.angle_beta   90.00
_cell.angle_gamma   90.00
#
_symmetry.space_group_name_H-M   'P 1'
#
loop_
_entity.id
_entity.type
_entity.pdbx_description
1 polymer ?
#
loop_
_entity_poly.entity_id
_entity_poly.type
_entity_poly.pdbx_seq_one_letter_code
_entity_poly.pdbx_strand_id
1 'polypeptide(L)'
;MRALPWLNLGLFALVVAVNANHHAYSPPTWPNSTPDLPIAPAAYAYAVWLVVYLFTAAHLFTDCAFPQHSIYTEAEKPTFLRVCFALSCGFNAGWAMLTNWLQWMNLATVVLFFLMMSLLPIYLFLSRESVEGVTPPSWKRYFASAVAIRLYFSWVCVATVLCFAASLQDILGAYLSFSTYVMLLAYLLVLALTGVVYGNDPVFGLVAIWTLFGVVNKQNPENTLNHHTVDMIQAAAALGSPLMLGMIIISVIRWSLTERPVRYSEVLKPLSSFEDGLLYGTNDKMEGSWLAFLNAALLVVQAGVNIAYLGKANHLAREYETLITPASFAFAIWVVIYALELGLVGMDLFHPQSSFYADATQPSQLRGCFALTCIFNTLWLVLFVKHHLVGATVMMFLLWLALLVLYVYSVNDRNNRAGFEWKLYIFNELPIAMYFGWVTALAFTHLAIALQESHHGFLMISTYVTHLSIVAVFALLAILYAQDAIFGLVAIWYFLAVSTKHVTLPSNVMAADMAVRACAGEAAGIISAILIISFLSMFMMDSKARGEEEIVAGMPVVQGTNYGTNA
;
A
#
# COMPACT_ATOMS: atom_id res chain seq x y z
N MET A 1 7.24 -7.99 -42.27
CA MET A 1 7.59 -7.77 -40.84
C MET A 1 8.23 -6.41 -40.57
N ARG A 2 9.12 -5.87 -41.44
CA ARG A 2 9.72 -4.52 -41.26
C ARG A 2 8.76 -3.31 -41.38
N ALA A 3 7.53 -3.51 -41.86
CA ALA A 3 6.56 -2.42 -42.08
C ALA A 3 5.73 -2.06 -40.84
N LEU A 4 5.65 -2.95 -39.84
CA LEU A 4 4.75 -2.77 -38.69
C LEU A 4 5.14 -1.59 -37.77
N PRO A 5 6.44 -1.33 -37.49
CA PRO A 5 6.85 -0.11 -36.77
C PRO A 5 6.40 1.17 -37.47
N TRP A 6 6.57 1.24 -38.79
CA TRP A 6 6.15 2.37 -39.62
C TRP A 6 4.63 2.55 -39.67
N LEU A 7 3.88 1.44 -39.69
CA LEU A 7 2.43 1.46 -39.56
C LEU A 7 2.00 2.07 -38.23
N ASN A 8 2.61 1.64 -37.11
CA ASN A 8 2.30 2.18 -35.78
C ASN A 8 2.63 3.68 -35.69
N LEU A 9 3.74 4.12 -36.29
CA LEU A 9 4.06 5.55 -36.38
C LEU A 9 3.00 6.33 -37.17
N GLY A 10 2.54 5.79 -38.31
CA GLY A 10 1.48 6.41 -39.11
C GLY A 10 0.12 6.45 -38.39
N LEU A 11 -0.26 5.36 -37.72
CA LEU A 11 -1.49 5.29 -36.92
C LEU A 11 -1.45 6.27 -35.74
N PHE A 12 -0.29 6.40 -35.08
CA PHE A 12 -0.12 7.38 -34.00
C PHE A 12 -0.19 8.83 -34.52
N ALA A 13 0.40 9.12 -35.69
CA ALA A 13 0.25 10.43 -36.31
C ALA A 13 -1.21 10.76 -36.62
N LEU A 14 -2.01 9.77 -37.04
CA LEU A 14 -3.46 9.92 -37.20
C LEU A 14 -4.16 10.21 -35.86
N VAL A 15 -3.80 9.51 -34.78
CA VAL A 15 -4.33 9.79 -33.43
C VAL A 15 -4.06 11.24 -33.02
N VAL A 16 -2.84 11.72 -33.22
CA VAL A 16 -2.47 13.11 -32.92
C VAL A 16 -3.29 14.08 -33.77
N ALA A 17 -3.46 13.80 -35.07
CA ALA A 17 -4.28 14.62 -35.96
C ALA A 17 -5.76 14.67 -35.54
N VAL A 18 -6.34 13.54 -35.14
CA VAL A 18 -7.73 13.47 -34.61
C VAL A 18 -7.86 14.30 -33.34
N ASN A 19 -6.92 14.16 -32.40
CA ASN A 19 -6.94 14.92 -31.15
C ASN A 19 -6.70 16.43 -31.35
N ALA A 20 -5.84 16.82 -32.30
CA ALA A 20 -5.63 18.22 -32.66
C ALA A 20 -6.88 18.86 -33.30
N ASN A 21 -7.71 18.05 -33.95
CA ASN A 21 -8.98 18.45 -34.57
C ASN A 21 -10.18 18.15 -33.67
N HIS A 22 -10.04 18.43 -32.37
CA HIS A 22 -11.01 18.08 -31.33
C HIS A 22 -12.46 18.52 -31.64
N HIS A 23 -12.64 19.67 -32.30
CA HIS A 23 -13.96 20.25 -32.64
C HIS A 23 -14.36 20.15 -34.12
N ALA A 24 -13.60 19.44 -34.96
CA ALA A 24 -13.78 19.50 -36.41
C ALA A 24 -15.19 19.08 -36.88
N TYR A 25 -15.86 18.20 -36.13
CA TYR A 25 -17.17 17.65 -36.51
C TYR A 25 -18.25 17.85 -35.43
N SER A 26 -17.97 18.58 -34.35
CA SER A 26 -18.97 18.89 -33.32
C SER A 26 -19.80 20.12 -33.72
N PRO A 27 -21.13 20.12 -33.53
CA PRO A 27 -21.97 21.31 -33.68
C PRO A 27 -21.45 22.49 -32.85
N PRO A 28 -21.51 23.75 -33.36
CA PRO A 28 -21.02 24.93 -32.64
C PRO A 28 -21.77 25.22 -31.32
N THR A 29 -22.94 24.62 -31.14
CA THR A 29 -23.84 24.82 -30.00
C THR A 29 -23.55 23.88 -28.84
N TRP A 30 -22.66 22.89 -29.01
CA TRP A 30 -22.34 21.97 -27.93
C TRP A 30 -21.49 22.64 -26.85
N PRO A 31 -21.80 22.41 -25.56
CA PRO A 31 -21.03 22.99 -24.49
C PRO A 31 -19.59 22.46 -24.52
N ASN A 32 -18.62 23.36 -24.44
CA ASN A 32 -17.19 23.02 -24.33
C ASN A 32 -16.81 22.35 -23.00
N SER A 33 -17.78 22.13 -22.11
CA SER A 33 -17.54 21.63 -20.77
C SER A 33 -17.48 20.10 -20.75
N THR A 34 -16.35 19.58 -20.28
CA THR A 34 -16.26 18.22 -19.76
C THR A 34 -17.37 17.98 -18.72
N PRO A 35 -17.90 16.75 -18.59
CA PRO A 35 -18.88 16.43 -17.56
C PRO A 35 -18.37 16.90 -16.20
N ASP A 36 -19.23 17.54 -15.40
CA ASP A 36 -18.87 17.95 -14.05
C ASP A 36 -18.77 16.70 -13.15
N LEU A 37 -17.57 16.13 -13.12
CA LEU A 37 -17.24 14.94 -12.37
C LEU A 37 -16.44 15.34 -11.11
N PRO A 38 -16.96 15.09 -9.89
CA PRO A 38 -16.28 15.47 -8.65
C PRO A 38 -14.89 14.86 -8.46
N ILE A 39 -14.69 13.62 -8.92
CA ILE A 39 -13.40 12.91 -8.83
C ILE A 39 -12.46 13.19 -10.02
N ALA A 40 -12.90 13.96 -11.02
CA ALA A 40 -12.01 14.38 -12.11
C ALA A 40 -11.00 15.40 -11.59
N PRO A 41 -9.72 15.31 -11.99
CA PRO A 41 -8.73 16.29 -11.60
C PRO A 41 -8.99 17.64 -12.28
N ALA A 42 -8.34 18.69 -11.78
CA ALA A 42 -8.36 20.01 -12.41
C ALA A 42 -7.90 19.97 -13.88
N ALA A 43 -8.36 20.92 -14.69
CA ALA A 43 -8.13 20.94 -16.14
C ALA A 43 -6.63 20.84 -16.54
N TYR A 44 -5.74 21.47 -15.77
CA TYR A 44 -4.29 21.39 -16.03
C TYR A 44 -3.74 19.97 -15.92
N ALA A 45 -4.35 19.09 -15.12
CA ALA A 45 -3.89 17.72 -14.94
C ALA A 45 -4.01 16.89 -16.23
N TYR A 46 -4.96 17.22 -17.09
CA TYR A 46 -5.13 16.60 -18.41
C TYR A 46 -4.01 16.95 -19.40
N ALA A 47 -3.16 17.95 -19.09
CA ALA A 47 -1.94 18.23 -19.86
C ALA A 47 -0.94 17.06 -19.85
N VAL A 48 -1.11 16.06 -18.98
CA VAL A 48 -0.36 14.80 -19.01
C VAL A 48 -0.44 14.10 -20.37
N TRP A 49 -1.52 14.28 -21.14
CA TRP A 49 -1.63 13.76 -22.50
C TRP A 49 -0.50 14.27 -23.42
N LEU A 50 -0.04 15.51 -23.24
CA LEU A 50 1.10 16.05 -24.00
C LEU A 50 2.39 15.27 -23.68
N VAL A 51 2.59 14.94 -22.40
CA VAL A 51 3.74 14.15 -21.94
C VAL A 51 3.63 12.72 -22.47
N VAL A 52 2.45 12.09 -22.36
CA VAL A 52 2.18 10.75 -22.91
C VAL A 52 2.48 10.71 -24.40
N TYR A 53 1.98 11.66 -25.18
CA TYR A 53 2.19 11.70 -26.63
C TYR A 53 3.64 12.00 -27.01
N LEU A 54 4.33 12.86 -26.26
CA LEU A 54 5.77 13.12 -26.48
C LEU A 54 6.60 11.85 -26.30
N PHE A 55 6.43 11.15 -25.17
CA PHE A 55 7.15 9.90 -24.92
C PHE A 55 6.73 8.78 -25.89
N THR A 56 5.45 8.71 -26.27
CA THR A 56 4.96 7.74 -27.26
C THR A 56 5.55 7.99 -28.65
N ALA A 57 5.69 9.25 -29.06
CA ALA A 57 6.37 9.62 -30.30
C ALA A 57 7.85 9.19 -30.27
N ALA A 58 8.54 9.45 -29.15
CA ALA A 58 9.93 9.03 -28.96
C ALA A 58 10.07 7.49 -29.00
N HIS A 59 9.14 6.76 -28.39
CA HIS A 59 9.06 5.30 -28.42
C HIS A 59 8.93 4.76 -29.86
N LEU A 60 7.99 5.31 -30.64
CA LEU A 60 7.76 4.87 -32.01
C LEU A 60 8.92 5.25 -32.94
N PHE A 61 9.50 6.43 -32.77
CA PHE A 61 10.70 6.83 -33.49
C PHE A 61 11.87 5.89 -33.16
N THR A 62 12.02 5.50 -31.89
CA THR A 62 13.02 4.52 -31.46
C THR A 62 12.77 3.15 -32.08
N ASP A 63 11.53 2.67 -32.14
CA ASP A 63 11.21 1.38 -32.78
C ASP A 63 11.50 1.38 -34.29
N CYS A 64 11.34 2.51 -34.97
CA CYS A 64 11.63 2.66 -36.40
C CYS A 64 13.13 2.87 -36.70
N ALA A 65 13.78 3.80 -35.99
CA ALA A 65 15.12 4.29 -36.32
C ALA A 65 16.24 3.63 -35.51
N PHE A 66 15.95 3.19 -34.27
CA PHE A 66 16.92 2.57 -33.36
C PHE A 66 16.38 1.30 -32.70
N PRO A 67 16.07 0.23 -33.48
CA PRO A 67 15.43 -0.97 -32.96
C PRO A 67 16.16 -1.59 -31.76
N GLN A 68 17.49 -1.46 -31.68
CA GLN A 68 18.30 -1.93 -30.55
C GLN A 68 17.91 -1.32 -29.17
N HIS A 69 17.18 -0.20 -29.16
CA HIS A 69 16.69 0.45 -27.94
C HIS A 69 15.17 0.31 -27.77
N SER A 70 14.51 -0.44 -28.65
CA SER A 70 13.08 -0.74 -28.59
C SER A 70 12.79 -1.90 -27.64
N ILE A 71 11.70 -1.80 -26.87
CA ILE A 71 11.20 -2.88 -25.99
C ILE A 71 10.82 -4.14 -26.78
N TYR A 72 10.50 -4.01 -28.07
CA TYR A 72 10.07 -5.15 -28.88
C TYR A 72 11.24 -6.03 -29.38
N THR A 73 12.48 -5.65 -29.15
CA THR A 73 13.63 -6.40 -29.70
C THR A 73 13.91 -7.69 -28.94
N GLU A 74 13.66 -7.70 -27.63
CA GLU A 74 13.86 -8.86 -26.75
C GLU A 74 12.56 -9.64 -26.49
N ALA A 75 11.43 -9.14 -26.98
CA ALA A 75 10.15 -9.81 -26.84
C ALA A 75 10.12 -11.11 -27.66
N GLU A 76 9.67 -12.22 -27.05
CA GLU A 76 9.44 -13.49 -27.75
C GLU A 76 8.42 -13.34 -28.91
N LYS A 77 7.41 -12.49 -28.71
CA LYS A 77 6.31 -12.25 -29.65
C LYS A 77 6.19 -10.76 -30.01
N PRO A 78 7.17 -10.19 -30.73
CA PRO A 78 7.24 -8.75 -30.93
C PRO A 78 6.17 -8.23 -31.90
N THR A 79 5.74 -9.06 -32.86
CA THR A 79 4.63 -8.75 -33.76
C THR A 79 3.31 -8.61 -32.99
N PHE A 80 3.06 -9.49 -32.02
CA PHE A 80 1.85 -9.44 -31.20
C PHE A 80 1.77 -8.12 -30.42
N LEU A 81 2.85 -7.75 -29.72
CA LEU A 81 2.89 -6.51 -28.95
C LEU A 81 2.74 -5.26 -29.82
N ARG A 82 3.32 -5.25 -31.03
CA ARG A 82 3.14 -4.15 -31.99
C ARG A 82 1.72 -4.07 -32.54
N VAL A 83 1.03 -5.21 -32.74
CA VAL A 83 -0.40 -5.23 -33.11
C VAL A 83 -1.28 -4.72 -31.97
N CYS A 84 -0.98 -5.12 -30.73
CA CYS A 84 -1.63 -4.55 -29.54
C CYS A 84 -1.49 -3.02 -29.51
N PHE A 85 -0.30 -2.49 -29.83
CA PHE A 85 -0.10 -1.05 -29.95
C PHE A 85 -0.92 -0.43 -31.09
N ALA A 86 -0.96 -1.06 -32.27
CA ALA A 86 -1.78 -0.59 -33.39
C ALA A 86 -3.27 -0.49 -33.02
N LEU A 87 -3.79 -1.51 -32.32
CA LEU A 87 -5.16 -1.50 -31.78
C LEU A 87 -5.37 -0.35 -30.80
N SER A 88 -4.38 -0.06 -29.95
CA SER A 88 -4.43 1.08 -29.03
C SER A 88 -4.56 2.42 -29.76
N CYS A 89 -3.92 2.60 -30.92
CA CYS A 89 -4.11 3.81 -31.71
C CYS A 89 -5.55 3.91 -32.23
N GLY A 90 -6.12 2.81 -32.74
CA GLY A 90 -7.50 2.77 -33.21
C GLY A 90 -8.50 3.11 -32.10
N PHE A 91 -8.36 2.49 -30.92
CA PHE A 91 -9.23 2.78 -29.78
C PHE A 91 -9.04 4.19 -29.22
N ASN A 92 -7.83 4.75 -29.21
CA ASN A 92 -7.60 6.13 -28.79
C ASN A 92 -8.29 7.13 -29.72
N ALA A 93 -8.10 6.99 -31.04
CA ALA A 93 -8.80 7.83 -32.02
C ALA A 93 -10.32 7.67 -31.89
N GLY A 94 -10.81 6.43 -31.80
CA GLY A 94 -12.23 6.14 -31.61
C GLY A 94 -12.81 6.77 -30.34
N TRP A 95 -12.09 6.73 -29.22
CA TRP A 95 -12.49 7.38 -27.98
C TRP A 95 -12.62 8.89 -28.18
N ALA A 96 -11.62 9.54 -28.76
CA ALA A 96 -11.64 10.99 -29.00
C ALA A 96 -12.79 11.40 -29.95
N MET A 97 -13.08 10.61 -30.98
CA MET A 97 -14.21 10.86 -31.87
C MET A 97 -15.54 10.72 -31.13
N LEU A 98 -15.70 9.66 -30.34
CA LEU A 98 -16.94 9.39 -29.61
C LEU A 98 -17.23 10.43 -28.53
N THR A 99 -16.23 10.86 -27.77
CA THR A 99 -16.42 11.89 -26.75
C THR A 99 -16.64 13.26 -27.38
N ASN A 100 -15.81 13.65 -28.35
CA ASN A 100 -15.72 15.05 -28.75
C ASN A 100 -16.63 15.37 -29.96
N TRP A 101 -16.72 14.45 -30.92
CA TRP A 101 -17.50 14.67 -32.15
C TRP A 101 -18.92 14.14 -32.06
N LEU A 102 -19.16 13.11 -31.25
CA LEU A 102 -20.47 12.43 -31.16
C LEU A 102 -21.17 12.56 -29.80
N GLN A 103 -20.45 12.95 -28.73
CA GLN A 103 -20.96 13.02 -27.35
C GLN A 103 -21.59 11.70 -26.85
N TRP A 104 -21.07 10.56 -27.30
CA TRP A 104 -21.54 9.24 -26.91
C TRP A 104 -20.70 8.68 -25.75
N MET A 105 -20.89 9.25 -24.55
CA MET A 105 -20.08 8.95 -23.35
C MET A 105 -20.04 7.45 -23.00
N ASN A 106 -21.18 6.78 -23.08
CA ASN A 106 -21.29 5.37 -22.69
C ASN A 106 -20.49 4.46 -23.64
N LEU A 107 -20.57 4.70 -24.96
CA LEU A 107 -19.78 3.96 -25.94
C LEU A 107 -18.30 4.34 -25.89
N ALA A 108 -18.00 5.63 -25.66
CA ALA A 108 -16.62 6.08 -25.46
C ALA A 108 -15.96 5.35 -24.27
N THR A 109 -16.68 5.16 -23.17
CA THR A 109 -16.18 4.43 -22.00
C THR A 109 -15.82 2.98 -22.33
N VAL A 110 -16.66 2.30 -23.11
CA VAL A 110 -16.39 0.93 -23.59
C VAL A 110 -15.15 0.91 -24.49
N VAL A 111 -15.02 1.86 -25.41
CA VAL A 111 -13.83 1.99 -26.28
C VAL A 111 -12.57 2.27 -25.48
N LEU A 112 -12.65 3.10 -24.43
CA LEU A 112 -11.52 3.38 -23.55
C LEU A 112 -11.11 2.15 -22.71
N PHE A 113 -12.05 1.32 -22.30
CA PHE A 113 -11.74 0.03 -21.67
C PHE A 113 -10.97 -0.88 -22.63
N PHE A 114 -11.38 -0.97 -23.90
CA PHE A 114 -10.63 -1.72 -24.91
C PHE A 114 -9.26 -1.09 -25.22
N LEU A 115 -9.13 0.23 -25.15
CA LEU A 115 -7.83 0.89 -25.19
C LEU A 115 -6.92 0.37 -24.06
N MET A 116 -7.41 0.37 -22.81
CA MET A 116 -6.68 -0.16 -21.65
C MET A 116 -6.28 -1.63 -21.87
N MET A 117 -7.22 -2.48 -22.32
CA MET A 117 -6.96 -3.90 -22.60
C MET A 117 -5.97 -4.12 -23.73
N SER A 118 -5.92 -3.24 -24.74
CA SER A 118 -4.94 -3.33 -25.83
C SER A 118 -3.52 -2.98 -25.38
N LEU A 119 -3.37 -2.09 -24.38
CA LEU A 119 -2.08 -1.72 -23.82
C LEU A 119 -1.59 -2.70 -22.74
N LEU A 120 -2.51 -3.39 -22.04
CA LEU A 120 -2.21 -4.30 -20.93
C LEU A 120 -1.14 -5.36 -21.28
N PRO A 121 -1.18 -6.08 -22.42
CA PRO A 121 -0.14 -7.06 -22.75
C PRO A 121 1.26 -6.46 -22.88
N ILE A 122 1.35 -5.24 -23.40
CA ILE A 122 2.63 -4.51 -23.55
C ILE A 122 3.13 -4.08 -22.17
N TYR A 123 2.24 -3.60 -21.31
CA TYR A 123 2.57 -3.24 -19.93
C TYR A 123 3.05 -4.46 -19.12
N LEU A 124 2.31 -5.58 -19.15
CA LEU A 124 2.68 -6.80 -18.43
C LEU A 124 4.01 -7.37 -18.88
N PHE A 125 4.34 -7.27 -20.17
CA PHE A 125 5.66 -7.62 -20.69
C PHE A 125 6.77 -6.78 -20.03
N LEU A 126 6.59 -5.46 -19.93
CA LEU A 126 7.55 -4.56 -19.27
C LEU A 126 7.66 -4.79 -17.76
N SER A 127 6.54 -5.08 -17.10
CA SER A 127 6.52 -5.41 -15.68
C SER A 127 7.27 -6.71 -15.41
N ARG A 128 7.12 -7.73 -16.26
CA ARG A 128 7.82 -9.01 -16.14
C ARG A 128 9.34 -8.85 -16.26
N GLU A 129 9.82 -8.11 -17.28
CA GLU A 129 11.26 -7.81 -17.44
C GLU A 129 11.83 -7.13 -16.18
N SER A 130 11.06 -6.24 -15.55
CA SER A 130 11.48 -5.54 -14.33
C SER A 130 11.55 -6.44 -13.09
N VAL A 131 10.82 -7.55 -13.06
CA VAL A 131 10.74 -8.47 -11.92
C VAL A 131 11.75 -9.61 -12.04
N GLU A 132 11.95 -10.15 -13.25
CA GLU A 132 12.83 -11.31 -13.48
C GLU A 132 14.34 -10.97 -13.44
N GLY A 133 14.72 -9.68 -13.30
CA GLY A 133 16.11 -9.27 -13.08
C GLY A 133 17.06 -9.64 -14.23
N VAL A 134 16.52 -9.93 -15.41
CA VAL A 134 17.28 -10.30 -16.62
C VAL A 134 17.93 -9.02 -17.18
N THR A 135 18.96 -8.54 -16.50
CA THR A 135 19.69 -7.27 -16.70
C THR A 135 18.86 -5.99 -16.50
N PRO A 136 19.33 -5.01 -15.71
CA PRO A 136 18.64 -3.74 -15.61
C PRO A 136 18.59 -3.11 -17.02
N PRO A 137 17.41 -2.67 -17.49
CA PRO A 137 17.31 -2.08 -18.81
C PRO A 137 18.25 -0.90 -18.87
N SER A 138 19.09 -0.86 -19.92
CA SER A 138 19.90 0.32 -20.25
C SER A 138 19.04 1.57 -20.08
N TRP A 139 19.52 2.56 -19.32
CA TRP A 139 18.79 3.81 -19.09
C TRP A 139 18.30 4.43 -20.41
N LYS A 140 19.05 4.23 -21.49
CA LYS A 140 18.67 4.62 -22.86
C LYS A 140 17.39 3.91 -23.32
N ARG A 141 17.29 2.58 -23.18
CA ARG A 141 16.07 1.81 -23.52
C ARG A 141 14.90 2.20 -22.61
N TYR A 142 15.16 2.39 -21.32
CA TYR A 142 14.11 2.77 -20.36
C TYR A 142 13.44 4.08 -20.76
N PHE A 143 14.23 5.15 -20.94
CA PHE A 143 13.70 6.47 -21.30
C PHE A 143 13.24 6.58 -22.76
N ALA A 144 13.90 5.88 -23.69
CA ALA A 144 13.53 5.94 -25.11
C ALA A 144 12.25 5.17 -25.43
N SER A 145 11.89 4.16 -24.62
CA SER A 145 10.84 3.21 -25.03
C SER A 145 9.94 2.75 -23.87
N ALA A 146 10.48 2.29 -22.74
CA ALA A 146 9.67 1.69 -21.67
C ALA A 146 8.80 2.71 -20.91
N VAL A 147 9.36 3.89 -20.59
CA VAL A 147 8.63 4.96 -19.87
C VAL A 147 7.38 5.39 -20.61
N ALA A 148 7.42 5.42 -21.94
CA ALA A 148 6.29 5.81 -22.77
C ALA A 148 5.07 4.92 -22.53
N ILE A 149 5.26 3.60 -22.59
CA ILE A 149 4.18 2.63 -22.39
C ILE A 149 3.70 2.62 -20.92
N ARG A 150 4.63 2.69 -19.96
CA ARG A 150 4.29 2.77 -18.53
C ARG A 150 3.43 4.00 -18.23
N LEU A 151 3.85 5.18 -18.70
CA LEU A 151 3.11 6.42 -18.55
C LEU A 151 1.73 6.35 -19.25
N TYR A 152 1.70 5.85 -20.49
CA TYR A 152 0.46 5.77 -21.27
C TYR A 152 -0.55 4.82 -20.63
N PHE A 153 -0.13 3.59 -20.30
CA PHE A 153 -1.00 2.61 -19.64
C PHE A 153 -1.51 3.13 -18.29
N SER A 154 -0.63 3.75 -17.49
CA SER A 154 -0.99 4.29 -16.18
C SER A 154 -2.07 5.37 -16.28
N TRP A 155 -1.91 6.32 -17.21
CA TRP A 155 -2.91 7.37 -17.42
C TRP A 155 -4.21 6.84 -18.01
N VAL A 156 -4.14 5.86 -18.93
CA VAL A 156 -5.34 5.22 -19.47
C VAL A 156 -6.12 4.51 -18.39
N CYS A 157 -5.47 3.84 -17.41
CA CYS A 157 -6.16 3.25 -16.27
C CYS A 157 -6.94 4.29 -15.46
N VAL A 158 -6.32 5.46 -15.18
CA VAL A 158 -6.99 6.59 -14.53
C VAL A 158 -8.19 7.05 -15.36
N ALA A 159 -7.99 7.29 -16.66
CA ALA A 159 -9.02 7.75 -17.56
C ALA A 159 -10.20 6.76 -17.66
N THR A 160 -9.93 5.45 -17.65
CA THR A 160 -10.96 4.41 -17.64
C THR A 160 -11.85 4.52 -16.40
N VAL A 161 -11.29 4.74 -15.21
CA VAL A 161 -12.07 4.95 -13.98
C VAL A 161 -12.91 6.22 -14.05
N LEU A 162 -12.34 7.32 -14.55
CA LEU A 162 -13.04 8.59 -14.70
C LEU A 162 -14.18 8.51 -15.73
N CYS A 163 -13.94 7.89 -16.89
CA CYS A 163 -14.98 7.68 -17.91
C CYS A 163 -16.07 6.74 -17.41
N PHE A 164 -15.71 5.70 -16.65
CA PHE A 164 -16.71 4.84 -16.01
C PHE A 164 -17.62 5.63 -15.05
N ALA A 165 -17.04 6.52 -14.24
CA ALA A 165 -17.81 7.39 -13.36
C ALA A 165 -18.73 8.35 -14.15
N ALA A 166 -18.21 8.97 -15.20
CA ALA A 166 -18.97 9.87 -16.07
C ALA A 166 -20.12 9.15 -16.79
N SER A 167 -19.87 7.94 -17.30
CA SER A 167 -20.88 7.06 -17.90
C SER A 167 -22.00 6.70 -16.92
N LEU A 168 -21.65 6.36 -15.66
CA LEU A 168 -22.66 6.12 -14.63
C LEU A 168 -23.50 7.36 -14.32
N GLN A 169 -22.90 8.55 -14.27
CA GLN A 169 -23.66 9.80 -14.08
C GLN A 169 -24.60 10.09 -15.25
N ASP A 170 -24.13 9.86 -16.48
CA ASP A 170 -24.90 10.04 -17.72
C ASP A 170 -26.13 9.11 -17.73
N ILE A 171 -25.94 7.83 -17.40
CA ILE A 171 -27.01 6.83 -17.31
C ILE A 171 -28.03 7.19 -16.22
N LEU A 172 -27.57 7.67 -15.07
CA LEU A 172 -28.44 8.02 -13.94
C LEU A 172 -29.10 9.41 -14.10
N GLY A 173 -28.56 10.26 -14.97
CA GLY A 173 -28.94 11.68 -15.09
C GLY A 173 -28.69 12.49 -13.80
N ALA A 174 -27.80 12.01 -12.92
CA ALA A 174 -27.55 12.58 -11.59
C ALA A 174 -26.12 12.33 -11.11
N TYR A 175 -25.68 13.06 -10.09
CA TYR A 175 -24.42 12.79 -9.40
C TYR A 175 -24.45 11.44 -8.69
N LEU A 176 -23.29 10.77 -8.62
CA LEU A 176 -23.17 9.50 -7.90
C LEU A 176 -23.21 9.75 -6.39
N SER A 177 -23.49 8.68 -5.64
CA SER A 177 -23.40 8.75 -4.19
C SER A 177 -21.95 9.04 -3.75
N PHE A 178 -21.79 9.72 -2.62
CA PHE A 178 -20.48 9.97 -2.02
C PHE A 178 -19.64 8.68 -1.87
N SER A 179 -20.27 7.61 -1.39
CA SER A 179 -19.62 6.31 -1.22
C SER A 179 -19.12 5.75 -2.56
N THR A 180 -19.88 5.93 -3.64
CA THR A 180 -19.46 5.51 -4.99
C THR A 180 -18.20 6.25 -5.44
N TYR A 181 -18.12 7.57 -5.23
CA TYR A 181 -16.93 8.33 -5.58
C TYR A 181 -15.69 7.89 -4.79
N VAL A 182 -15.83 7.70 -3.47
CA VAL A 182 -14.73 7.22 -2.62
C VAL A 182 -14.30 5.80 -3.01
N MET A 183 -15.24 4.90 -3.36
CA MET A 183 -14.88 3.57 -3.86
C MET A 183 -14.10 3.61 -5.16
N LEU A 184 -14.42 4.53 -6.07
CA LEU A 184 -13.70 4.70 -7.34
C LEU A 184 -12.28 5.26 -7.12
N LEU A 185 -12.11 6.19 -6.17
CA LEU A 185 -10.79 6.68 -5.74
C LEU A 185 -9.96 5.56 -5.09
N ALA A 186 -10.56 4.77 -4.20
CA ALA A 186 -9.93 3.59 -3.60
C ALA A 186 -9.48 2.58 -4.66
N TYR A 187 -10.34 2.31 -5.65
CA TYR A 187 -10.02 1.42 -6.76
C TYR A 187 -8.84 1.93 -7.59
N LEU A 188 -8.79 3.23 -7.90
CA LEU A 188 -7.65 3.85 -8.58
C LEU A 188 -6.36 3.69 -7.78
N LEU A 189 -6.41 3.89 -6.45
CA LEU A 189 -5.27 3.69 -5.56
C LEU A 189 -4.82 2.23 -5.52
N VAL A 190 -5.74 1.27 -5.44
CA VAL A 190 -5.41 -0.17 -5.45
C VAL A 190 -4.76 -0.57 -6.77
N LEU A 191 -5.25 -0.09 -7.91
CA LEU A 191 -4.63 -0.32 -9.22
C LEU A 191 -3.20 0.22 -9.26
N ALA A 192 -3.00 1.48 -8.84
CA ALA A 192 -1.69 2.11 -8.83
C ALA A 192 -0.72 1.41 -7.86
N LEU A 193 -1.18 1.04 -6.66
CA LEU A 193 -0.40 0.28 -5.68
C LEU A 193 0.00 -1.09 -6.24
N THR A 194 -0.90 -1.76 -6.96
CA THR A 194 -0.60 -3.04 -7.60
C THR A 194 0.54 -2.87 -8.62
N GLY A 195 0.49 -1.81 -9.42
CA GLY A 195 1.57 -1.46 -10.36
C GLY A 195 2.91 -1.16 -9.68
N VAL A 196 2.90 -0.38 -8.60
CA VAL A 196 4.12 -0.05 -7.83
C VAL A 196 4.71 -1.29 -7.17
N VAL A 197 3.89 -2.11 -6.51
CA VAL A 197 4.34 -3.22 -5.66
C VAL A 197 4.67 -4.47 -6.47
N TYR A 198 3.79 -4.88 -7.37
CA TYR A 198 3.95 -6.12 -8.15
C TYR A 198 4.60 -5.87 -9.51
N GLY A 199 4.46 -4.66 -10.06
CA GLY A 199 5.07 -4.27 -11.33
C GLY A 199 6.42 -3.58 -11.21
N ASN A 200 6.91 -3.34 -9.98
CA ASN A 200 8.09 -2.51 -9.67
C ASN A 200 8.08 -1.18 -10.45
N ASP A 201 6.90 -0.56 -10.60
CA ASP A 201 6.70 0.59 -11.48
C ASP A 201 6.41 1.88 -10.71
N PRO A 202 7.42 2.72 -10.41
CA PRO A 202 7.19 4.01 -9.77
C PRO A 202 6.42 5.00 -10.67
N VAL A 203 6.47 4.85 -12.00
CA VAL A 203 5.75 5.75 -12.94
C VAL A 203 4.25 5.64 -12.71
N PHE A 204 3.75 4.42 -12.47
CA PHE A 204 2.33 4.19 -12.21
C PHE A 204 1.87 4.91 -10.94
N GLY A 205 2.65 4.83 -9.87
CA GLY A 205 2.40 5.57 -8.63
C GLY A 205 2.47 7.09 -8.82
N LEU A 206 3.44 7.60 -9.59
CA LEU A 206 3.56 9.03 -9.87
C LEU A 206 2.37 9.59 -10.66
N VAL A 207 1.83 8.83 -11.61
CA VAL A 207 0.61 9.22 -12.35
C VAL A 207 -0.60 9.27 -11.42
N ALA A 208 -0.71 8.33 -10.48
CA ALA A 208 -1.76 8.36 -9.47
C ALA A 208 -1.63 9.60 -8.56
N ILE A 209 -0.42 9.92 -8.08
CA ILE A 209 -0.16 11.14 -7.29
C ILE A 209 -0.54 12.39 -8.09
N TRP A 210 -0.12 12.49 -9.36
CA TRP A 210 -0.47 13.61 -10.24
C TRP A 210 -1.99 13.79 -10.37
N THR A 211 -2.71 12.69 -10.54
CA THR A 211 -4.18 12.68 -10.64
C THR A 211 -4.81 13.16 -9.33
N LEU A 212 -4.42 12.58 -8.19
CA LEU A 212 -4.98 12.91 -6.88
C LEU A 212 -4.67 14.35 -6.49
N PHE A 213 -3.45 14.82 -6.76
CA PHE A 213 -3.09 16.22 -6.58
C PHE A 213 -3.98 17.15 -7.41
N GLY A 214 -4.28 16.76 -8.65
CA GLY A 214 -5.24 17.47 -9.50
C GLY A 214 -6.66 17.51 -8.92
N VAL A 215 -7.12 16.45 -8.27
CA VAL A 215 -8.44 16.41 -7.58
C VAL A 215 -8.46 17.32 -6.37
N VAL A 216 -7.43 17.23 -5.51
CA VAL A 216 -7.30 18.02 -4.27
C VAL A 216 -7.28 19.52 -4.57
N ASN A 217 -6.60 19.94 -5.65
CA ASN A 217 -6.45 21.36 -6.00
C ASN A 217 -7.50 21.87 -7.01
N LYS A 218 -8.54 21.07 -7.30
CA LYS A 218 -9.61 21.49 -8.21
C LYS A 218 -10.46 22.58 -7.55
N GLN A 219 -10.59 23.72 -8.22
CA GLN A 219 -11.56 24.75 -7.84
C GLN A 219 -12.91 24.39 -8.45
N ASN A 220 -13.97 24.41 -7.63
CA ASN A 220 -15.30 24.01 -8.06
C ASN A 220 -16.20 25.25 -8.23
N PRO A 221 -16.90 25.40 -9.36
CA PRO A 221 -17.82 26.53 -9.55
C PRO A 221 -18.99 26.50 -8.56
N GLU A 222 -19.63 27.65 -8.34
CA GLU A 222 -20.71 27.84 -7.35
C GLU A 222 -21.95 26.96 -7.59
N ASN A 223 -22.14 26.43 -8.81
CA ASN A 223 -23.28 25.59 -9.21
C ASN A 223 -22.99 24.06 -9.15
N THR A 224 -21.93 23.64 -8.45
CA THR A 224 -21.55 22.21 -8.35
C THR A 224 -22.36 21.45 -7.30
N LEU A 225 -22.20 20.12 -7.27
CA LEU A 225 -22.61 19.26 -6.15
C LEU A 225 -22.33 19.96 -4.79
N ASN A 226 -23.20 19.77 -3.80
CA ASN A 226 -23.08 20.34 -2.45
C ASN A 226 -21.60 20.48 -2.02
N HIS A 227 -21.14 21.72 -1.79
CA HIS A 227 -19.73 22.04 -1.50
C HIS A 227 -19.13 21.13 -0.43
N HIS A 228 -19.90 20.78 0.60
CA HIS A 228 -19.46 19.84 1.64
C HIS A 228 -19.10 18.45 1.11
N THR A 229 -19.86 17.91 0.15
CA THR A 229 -19.57 16.59 -0.44
C THR A 229 -18.32 16.64 -1.30
N VAL A 230 -18.07 17.77 -1.97
CA VAL A 230 -16.87 17.97 -2.78
C VAL A 230 -15.62 18.06 -1.91
N ASP A 231 -15.68 18.81 -0.80
CA ASP A 231 -14.60 18.89 0.18
C ASP A 231 -14.25 17.51 0.75
N MET A 232 -15.26 16.68 1.04
CA MET A 232 -15.06 15.31 1.50
C MET A 232 -14.37 14.42 0.45
N ILE A 233 -14.71 14.58 -0.83
CA ILE A 233 -14.05 13.86 -1.94
C ILE A 233 -12.60 14.32 -2.11
N GLN A 234 -12.33 15.61 -1.95
CA GLN A 234 -10.96 16.14 -2.00
C GLN A 234 -10.13 15.66 -0.82
N ALA A 235 -10.70 15.56 0.38
CA ALA A 235 -10.03 14.97 1.54
C ALA A 235 -9.71 13.49 1.34
N ALA A 236 -10.62 12.71 0.74
CA ALA A 236 -10.38 11.32 0.35
C ALA A 236 -9.19 11.23 -0.63
N ALA A 237 -9.19 12.06 -1.70
CA ALA A 237 -8.06 12.13 -2.62
C ALA A 237 -6.73 12.55 -1.94
N ALA A 238 -6.79 13.41 -0.92
CA ALA A 238 -5.63 13.84 -0.15
C ALA A 238 -5.00 12.73 0.70
N LEU A 239 -5.75 11.67 1.06
CA LEU A 239 -5.21 10.47 1.73
C LEU A 239 -4.28 9.69 0.77
N GLY A 240 -4.70 9.55 -0.48
CA GLY A 240 -4.00 8.71 -1.45
C GLY A 240 -2.60 9.19 -1.82
N SER A 241 -2.37 10.50 -1.86
CA SER A 241 -1.10 11.10 -2.29
C SER A 241 0.09 10.77 -1.36
N PRO A 242 0.05 11.05 -0.04
CA PRO A 242 1.12 10.68 0.88
C PRO A 242 1.26 9.16 1.04
N LEU A 243 0.16 8.41 1.01
CA LEU A 243 0.18 6.94 1.03
C LEU A 243 0.98 6.39 -0.16
N MET A 244 0.66 6.85 -1.37
CA MET A 244 1.35 6.44 -2.59
C MET A 244 2.81 6.84 -2.59
N LEU A 245 3.13 8.07 -2.14
CA LEU A 245 4.51 8.53 -2.03
C LEU A 245 5.34 7.65 -1.10
N GLY A 246 4.79 7.30 0.07
CA GLY A 246 5.44 6.37 1.00
C GLY A 246 5.74 5.03 0.34
N MET A 247 4.75 4.43 -0.33
CA MET A 247 4.91 3.15 -1.02
C MET A 247 5.94 3.18 -2.15
N ILE A 248 5.98 4.27 -2.93
CA ILE A 248 7.01 4.47 -3.96
C ILE A 248 8.41 4.52 -3.32
N ILE A 249 8.60 5.35 -2.29
CA ILE A 249 9.90 5.49 -1.60
C ILE A 249 10.37 4.13 -1.09
N ILE A 250 9.49 3.37 -0.43
CA ILE A 250 9.79 2.04 0.10
C ILE A 250 10.17 1.08 -1.03
N SER A 251 9.39 1.03 -2.12
CA SER A 251 9.66 0.14 -3.26
C SER A 251 11.01 0.43 -3.90
N VAL A 252 11.38 1.71 -4.05
CA VAL A 252 12.66 2.15 -4.63
C VAL A 252 13.82 1.84 -3.70
N ILE A 253 13.67 2.07 -2.39
CA ILE A 253 14.69 1.70 -1.39
C ILE A 253 14.94 0.20 -1.44
N ARG A 254 13.88 -0.62 -1.42
CA ARG A 254 13.98 -2.07 -1.48
C ARG A 254 14.70 -2.52 -2.74
N TRP A 255 14.29 -2.01 -3.91
CA TRP A 255 14.92 -2.29 -5.19
C TRP A 255 16.43 -1.97 -5.16
N SER A 256 16.79 -0.79 -4.64
CA SER A 256 18.19 -0.35 -4.51
C SER A 256 19.02 -1.22 -3.56
N LEU A 257 18.39 -1.78 -2.52
CA LEU A 257 19.03 -2.69 -1.57
C LEU A 257 19.21 -4.10 -2.16
N THR A 258 18.28 -4.58 -2.98
CA THR A 258 18.34 -5.91 -3.62
C THR A 258 19.28 -5.97 -4.83
N GLU A 259 19.49 -4.86 -5.55
CA GLU A 259 20.40 -4.83 -6.72
C GLU A 259 21.89 -4.76 -6.35
N ARG A 260 22.22 -4.35 -5.12
CA ARG A 260 23.57 -4.58 -4.62
C ARG A 260 23.67 -6.08 -4.35
N PRO A 261 24.69 -6.80 -4.85
CA PRO A 261 25.02 -8.09 -4.25
C PRO A 261 25.29 -7.77 -2.79
N VAL A 262 24.30 -8.02 -1.93
CA VAL A 262 24.46 -7.86 -0.51
C VAL A 262 25.47 -8.93 -0.16
N ARG A 263 26.75 -8.52 -0.08
CA ARG A 263 27.68 -9.12 0.86
C ARG A 263 26.97 -9.01 2.19
N TYR A 264 26.25 -10.06 2.55
CA TYR A 264 25.57 -10.20 3.84
C TYR A 264 26.55 -10.06 5.02
N SER A 265 27.86 -9.91 4.75
CA SER A 265 28.92 -9.66 5.69
C SER A 265 29.17 -8.20 6.08
N GLU A 266 28.56 -7.17 5.45
CA GLU A 266 29.03 -5.78 5.66
C GLU A 266 27.99 -4.71 6.09
N VAL A 267 26.68 -4.93 6.04
CA VAL A 267 25.68 -3.89 6.46
C VAL A 267 25.06 -4.17 7.84
N LEU A 268 25.09 -5.42 8.28
CA LEU A 268 25.07 -5.76 9.70
C LEU A 268 26.39 -6.46 9.95
N LYS A 269 27.37 -5.78 10.55
CA LYS A 269 28.25 -6.56 11.42
C LYS A 269 27.29 -7.20 12.42
N PRO A 270 27.16 -8.53 12.49
CA PRO A 270 26.55 -9.09 13.66
C PRO A 270 27.41 -8.59 14.82
N LEU A 271 26.81 -8.36 15.97
CA LEU A 271 27.56 -8.29 17.24
C LEU A 271 28.25 -9.64 17.56
N SER A 272 28.59 -10.45 16.55
CA SER A 272 29.34 -11.71 16.62
C SER A 272 30.85 -11.50 16.46
N SER A 273 31.35 -10.27 16.24
CA SER A 273 32.80 -10.01 16.39
C SER A 273 33.25 -9.89 17.85
N PHE A 274 32.48 -10.48 18.76
CA PHE A 274 32.83 -10.77 20.15
C PHE A 274 32.73 -12.29 20.41
N GLU A 275 33.01 -13.12 19.41
CA GLU A 275 33.40 -14.50 19.67
C GLU A 275 34.92 -14.55 19.83
N ASP A 276 35.36 -14.29 21.06
CA ASP A 276 36.52 -14.98 21.62
C ASP A 276 36.12 -15.52 23.00
N GLY A 277 35.84 -16.81 23.01
CA GLY A 277 36.03 -17.71 24.15
C GLY A 277 35.32 -17.36 25.46
N LEU A 278 34.04 -17.69 25.58
CA LEU A 278 33.46 -18.02 26.88
C LEU A 278 32.55 -19.24 26.76
N LEU A 279 32.94 -20.28 27.49
CA LEU A 279 32.09 -21.41 27.86
C LEU A 279 30.68 -20.89 28.20
N TYR A 280 29.68 -21.28 27.41
CA TYR A 280 28.26 -21.07 27.70
C TYR A 280 27.91 -21.86 28.97
N GLY A 281 28.18 -21.22 30.11
CA GLY A 281 28.00 -21.74 31.45
C GLY A 281 26.56 -21.59 31.90
N THR A 282 26.18 -22.47 32.81
CA THR A 282 24.90 -22.61 33.54
C THR A 282 24.26 -21.34 34.13
N ASN A 283 24.88 -20.16 34.02
CA ASN A 283 24.38 -18.89 34.58
C ASN A 283 23.33 -18.19 33.70
N ASP A 284 23.41 -18.26 32.36
CA ASP A 284 22.40 -17.65 31.47
C ASP A 284 21.01 -18.30 31.60
N LYS A 285 20.98 -19.60 31.92
CA LYS A 285 19.72 -20.32 32.20
C LYS A 285 19.05 -19.85 33.49
N MET A 286 19.83 -19.41 34.49
CA MET A 286 19.28 -18.82 35.72
C MET A 286 18.87 -17.35 35.52
N GLU A 287 19.65 -16.57 34.75
CA GLU A 287 19.29 -15.19 34.41
C GLU A 287 18.04 -15.09 33.52
N GLY A 288 17.85 -16.00 32.57
CA GLY A 288 16.64 -16.04 31.74
C GLY A 288 15.38 -16.39 32.55
N SER A 289 15.51 -17.19 33.61
CA SER A 289 14.36 -17.67 34.39
C SER A 289 13.71 -16.58 35.23
N TRP A 290 14.49 -15.74 35.94
CA TRP A 290 13.91 -14.67 36.77
C TRP A 290 13.27 -13.55 35.92
N LEU A 291 13.81 -13.29 34.73
CA LEU A 291 13.23 -12.33 33.77
C LEU A 291 11.86 -12.79 33.26
N ALA A 292 11.66 -14.09 33.05
CA ALA A 292 10.34 -14.62 32.69
C ALA A 292 9.31 -14.39 33.82
N PHE A 293 9.71 -14.63 35.08
CA PHE A 293 8.86 -14.31 36.24
C PHE A 293 8.61 -12.81 36.40
N LEU A 294 9.61 -11.97 36.13
CA LEU A 294 9.46 -10.52 36.11
C LEU A 294 8.42 -10.10 35.06
N ASN A 295 8.52 -10.61 33.84
CA ASN A 295 7.58 -10.31 32.76
C ASN A 295 6.15 -10.74 33.13
N ALA A 296 5.98 -11.88 33.77
CA ALA A 296 4.68 -12.31 34.28
C ALA A 296 4.14 -11.38 35.38
N ALA A 297 4.98 -10.99 36.34
CA ALA A 297 4.57 -10.05 37.38
C ALA A 297 4.20 -8.68 36.79
N LEU A 298 4.99 -8.16 35.85
CA LEU A 298 4.74 -6.89 35.17
C LEU A 298 3.48 -6.94 34.31
N LEU A 299 3.22 -8.04 33.59
CA LEU A 299 2.00 -8.22 32.82
C LEU A 299 0.76 -8.25 33.72
N VAL A 300 0.84 -8.91 34.88
CA VAL A 300 -0.24 -8.91 35.88
C VAL A 300 -0.51 -7.51 36.42
N VAL A 301 0.55 -6.74 36.72
CA VAL A 301 0.43 -5.34 37.14
C VAL A 301 -0.20 -4.49 36.03
N GLN A 302 0.30 -4.59 34.80
CA GLN A 302 -0.23 -3.88 33.64
C GLN A 302 -1.71 -4.19 33.43
N ALA A 303 -2.11 -5.46 33.42
CA ALA A 303 -3.49 -5.89 33.28
C ALA A 303 -4.36 -5.36 34.44
N GLY A 304 -3.88 -5.45 35.68
CA GLY A 304 -4.57 -4.93 36.85
C GLY A 304 -4.82 -3.42 36.79
N VAL A 305 -3.82 -2.65 36.38
CA VAL A 305 -3.94 -1.19 36.18
C VAL A 305 -4.91 -0.89 35.04
N ASN A 306 -4.82 -1.60 33.92
CA ASN A 306 -5.72 -1.42 32.77
C ASN A 306 -7.18 -1.72 33.14
N ILE A 307 -7.44 -2.80 33.87
CA ILE A 307 -8.79 -3.15 34.36
C ILE A 307 -9.29 -2.08 35.35
N ALA A 308 -8.46 -1.66 36.31
CA ALA A 308 -8.85 -0.66 37.31
C ALA A 308 -9.19 0.71 36.70
N TYR A 309 -8.49 1.10 35.63
CA TYR A 309 -8.66 2.40 34.99
C TYR A 309 -9.52 2.38 33.73
N LEU A 310 -10.03 1.23 33.29
CA LEU A 310 -10.78 1.06 32.04
C LEU A 310 -11.94 2.06 31.89
N GLY A 311 -12.77 2.20 32.92
CA GLY A 311 -13.91 3.14 32.90
C GLY A 311 -13.48 4.60 32.78
N LYS A 312 -12.40 5.00 33.47
CA LYS A 312 -11.86 6.37 33.42
C LYS A 312 -11.20 6.65 32.08
N ALA A 313 -10.42 5.71 31.55
CA ALA A 313 -9.76 5.84 30.26
C ALA A 313 -10.78 6.02 29.13
N ASN A 314 -11.86 5.23 29.13
CA ASN A 314 -12.95 5.37 28.16
C ASN A 314 -13.68 6.71 28.27
N HIS A 315 -13.82 7.26 29.48
CA HIS A 315 -14.37 8.60 29.67
C HIS A 315 -13.44 9.68 29.12
N LEU A 316 -12.15 9.65 29.48
CA LEU A 316 -11.16 10.61 29.02
C LEU A 316 -10.93 10.55 27.51
N ALA A 317 -11.02 9.37 26.90
CA ALA A 317 -10.93 9.25 25.44
C ALA A 317 -12.02 10.06 24.72
N ARG A 318 -13.21 10.20 25.33
CA ARG A 318 -14.29 11.06 24.82
C ARG A 318 -14.12 12.53 25.17
N GLU A 319 -13.46 12.82 26.29
CA GLU A 319 -13.15 14.19 26.69
C GLU A 319 -12.10 14.81 25.74
N TYR A 320 -11.09 14.02 25.37
CA TYR A 320 -10.03 14.39 24.44
C TYR A 320 -10.28 13.87 23.02
N GLU A 321 -11.54 13.96 22.57
CA GLU A 321 -11.97 13.46 21.28
C GLU A 321 -11.20 14.15 20.13
N THR A 322 -10.67 13.34 19.21
CA THR A 322 -10.06 13.79 17.95
C THR A 322 -10.85 13.22 16.76
N LEU A 323 -10.64 13.77 15.56
CA LEU A 323 -11.31 13.27 14.35
C LEU A 323 -10.92 11.83 14.00
N ILE A 324 -9.76 11.36 14.48
CA ILE A 324 -9.25 10.00 14.26
C ILE A 324 -9.37 9.10 15.50
N THR A 325 -9.96 9.60 16.60
CA THR A 325 -10.26 8.75 17.76
C THR A 325 -11.25 7.67 17.32
N PRO A 326 -10.98 6.37 17.56
CA PRO A 326 -11.87 5.30 17.11
C PRO A 326 -13.11 5.20 17.99
N ALA A 327 -14.18 4.59 17.47
CA ALA A 327 -15.37 4.28 18.26
C ALA A 327 -15.05 3.42 19.50
N SER A 328 -15.83 3.57 20.57
CA SER A 328 -15.54 2.93 21.87
C SER A 328 -15.44 1.40 21.81
N PHE A 329 -16.15 0.75 20.89
CA PHE A 329 -16.06 -0.70 20.73
C PHE A 329 -14.66 -1.16 20.28
N ALA A 330 -13.88 -0.30 19.62
CA ALA A 330 -12.56 -0.64 19.10
C ALA A 330 -11.59 -1.06 20.20
N PHE A 331 -11.73 -0.45 21.39
CA PHE A 331 -10.92 -0.74 22.55
C PHE A 331 -11.16 -2.15 23.12
N ALA A 332 -12.18 -2.88 22.67
CA ALA A 332 -12.36 -4.29 23.01
C ALA A 332 -11.19 -5.17 22.54
N ILE A 333 -10.41 -4.72 21.54
CA ILE A 333 -9.21 -5.42 21.06
C ILE A 333 -8.17 -5.63 22.16
N TRP A 334 -8.12 -4.76 23.18
CA TRP A 334 -7.23 -4.93 24.32
C TRP A 334 -7.45 -6.26 25.05
N VAL A 335 -8.69 -6.75 25.12
CA VAL A 335 -8.99 -8.05 25.74
C VAL A 335 -8.28 -9.17 24.98
N VAL A 336 -8.27 -9.11 23.65
CA VAL A 336 -7.60 -10.10 22.79
C VAL A 336 -6.09 -9.99 22.92
N ILE A 337 -5.55 -8.77 22.90
CA ILE A 337 -4.10 -8.52 23.08
C ILE A 337 -3.62 -9.10 24.42
N TYR A 338 -4.31 -8.79 25.53
CA TYR A 338 -3.92 -9.30 26.85
C TYR A 338 -4.03 -10.82 26.97
N ALA A 339 -5.02 -11.44 26.31
CA ALA A 339 -5.13 -12.90 26.28
C ALA A 339 -3.96 -13.54 25.51
N LEU A 340 -3.54 -12.93 24.40
CA LEU A 340 -2.41 -13.38 23.60
C LEU A 340 -1.06 -13.16 24.33
N GLU A 341 -0.88 -12.02 24.98
CA GLU A 341 0.30 -11.74 25.81
C GLU A 341 0.43 -12.70 26.99
N LEU A 342 -0.70 -13.09 27.60
CA LEU A 342 -0.70 -14.13 28.63
C LEU A 342 -0.24 -15.48 28.07
N GLY A 343 -0.62 -15.80 26.83
CA GLY A 343 -0.13 -16.96 26.10
C GLY A 343 1.39 -16.91 25.86
N LEU A 344 1.90 -15.76 25.41
CA LEU A 344 3.33 -15.51 25.19
C LEU A 344 4.16 -15.71 26.47
N VAL A 345 3.75 -15.06 27.56
CA VAL A 345 4.44 -15.17 28.85
C VAL A 345 4.26 -16.56 29.46
N GLY A 346 3.09 -17.19 29.29
CA GLY A 346 2.84 -18.55 29.73
C GLY A 346 3.77 -19.56 29.04
N MET A 347 3.98 -19.42 27.73
CA MET A 347 4.94 -20.23 26.99
C MET A 347 6.36 -20.04 27.53
N ASP A 348 6.78 -18.80 27.83
CA ASP A 348 8.10 -18.54 28.39
C ASP A 348 8.32 -19.14 29.79
N LEU A 349 7.27 -19.18 30.62
CA LEU A 349 7.33 -19.77 31.97
C LEU A 349 7.29 -21.29 31.98
N PHE A 350 6.34 -21.90 31.25
CA PHE A 350 6.04 -23.33 31.36
C PHE A 350 6.73 -24.17 30.29
N HIS A 351 7.03 -23.57 29.13
CA HIS A 351 7.66 -24.23 27.99
C HIS A 351 8.80 -23.38 27.41
N PRO A 352 9.86 -23.06 28.20
CA PRO A 352 10.93 -22.15 27.79
C PRO A 352 11.73 -22.61 26.56
N GLN A 353 11.66 -23.89 26.20
CA GLN A 353 12.28 -24.44 24.98
C GLN A 353 11.50 -24.10 23.71
N SER A 354 10.24 -23.70 23.82
CA SER A 354 9.35 -23.35 22.70
C SER A 354 8.90 -21.89 22.78
N SER A 355 9.54 -21.10 23.65
CA SER A 355 9.22 -19.69 23.80
C SER A 355 9.88 -18.86 22.71
N PHE A 356 9.31 -17.68 22.47
CA PHE A 356 9.86 -16.66 21.56
C PHE A 356 11.35 -16.35 21.77
N TYR A 357 11.85 -16.58 22.99
CA TYR A 357 13.20 -16.25 23.40
C TYR A 357 14.15 -17.46 23.37
N ALA A 358 13.69 -18.66 23.05
CA ALA A 358 14.46 -19.89 23.18
C ALA A 358 15.71 -19.90 22.28
N ASP A 359 15.53 -19.51 21.02
CA ASP A 359 16.58 -19.53 19.99
C ASP A 359 17.20 -18.14 19.73
N ALA A 360 16.89 -17.16 20.58
CA ALA A 360 17.40 -15.81 20.42
C ALA A 360 18.89 -15.72 20.75
N THR A 361 19.62 -14.93 19.96
CA THR A 361 21.03 -14.61 20.23
C THR A 361 21.22 -13.85 21.54
N GLN A 362 20.24 -13.02 21.92
CA GLN A 362 20.25 -12.19 23.14
C GLN A 362 18.90 -12.27 23.86
N PRO A 363 18.59 -13.42 24.48
CA PRO A 363 17.25 -13.70 25.00
C PRO A 363 16.90 -12.84 26.23
N SER A 364 17.90 -12.47 27.04
CA SER A 364 17.73 -11.57 28.18
C SER A 364 17.34 -10.15 27.76
N GLN A 365 17.91 -9.63 26.66
CA GLN A 365 17.59 -8.31 26.12
C GLN A 365 16.18 -8.25 25.56
N LEU A 366 15.74 -9.29 24.85
CA LEU A 366 14.37 -9.37 24.33
C LEU A 366 13.34 -9.51 25.45
N ARG A 367 13.63 -10.30 26.50
CA ARG A 367 12.79 -10.35 27.71
C ARG A 367 12.73 -9.00 28.41
N GLY A 368 13.86 -8.31 28.54
CA GLY A 368 13.92 -6.95 29.08
C GLY A 368 13.16 -5.94 28.22
N CYS A 369 13.17 -6.08 26.90
CA CYS A 369 12.40 -5.25 25.99
C CYS A 369 10.88 -5.44 26.22
N PHE A 370 10.41 -6.68 26.42
CA PHE A 370 9.02 -6.94 26.80
C PHE A 370 8.68 -6.37 28.20
N ALA A 371 9.59 -6.45 29.17
CA ALA A 371 9.41 -5.79 30.46
C ALA A 371 9.17 -4.27 30.28
N LEU A 372 9.93 -3.62 29.39
CA LEU A 372 9.75 -2.21 29.06
C LEU A 372 8.39 -1.94 28.40
N THR A 373 7.87 -2.84 27.55
CA THR A 373 6.51 -2.67 27.00
C THR A 373 5.47 -2.63 28.10
N CYS A 374 5.58 -3.49 29.12
CA CYS A 374 4.64 -3.48 30.25
C CYS A 374 4.73 -2.20 31.08
N ILE A 375 5.95 -1.72 31.34
CA ILE A 375 6.20 -0.49 32.08
C ILE A 375 5.64 0.71 31.32
N PHE A 376 5.97 0.86 30.04
CA PHE A 376 5.51 1.99 29.24
C PHE A 376 3.99 2.01 29.04
N ASN A 377 3.36 0.84 28.86
CA ASN A 377 1.90 0.75 28.81
C ASN A 377 1.25 1.20 30.12
N THR A 378 1.77 0.72 31.26
CA THR A 378 1.28 1.11 32.59
C THR A 378 1.44 2.61 32.83
N LEU A 379 2.61 3.17 32.52
CA LEU A 379 2.90 4.59 32.67
C LEU A 379 2.05 5.46 31.74
N TRP A 380 1.88 5.05 30.48
CA TRP A 380 1.00 5.73 29.53
C TRP A 380 -0.40 5.89 30.12
N LEU A 381 -1.00 4.81 30.61
CA LEU A 381 -2.37 4.83 31.12
C LEU A 381 -2.50 5.71 32.37
N VAL A 382 -1.54 5.60 33.30
CA VAL A 382 -1.52 6.41 34.52
C VAL A 382 -1.38 7.90 34.20
N LEU A 383 -0.50 8.27 33.26
CA LEU A 383 -0.33 9.65 32.82
C LEU A 383 -1.58 10.16 32.10
N PHE A 384 -2.19 9.32 31.25
CA PHE A 384 -3.39 9.68 30.51
C PHE A 384 -4.56 9.96 31.47
N VAL A 385 -4.82 9.07 32.44
CA VAL A 385 -5.86 9.26 33.46
C VAL A 385 -5.60 10.46 34.38
N LYS A 386 -4.33 10.87 34.53
CA LYS A 386 -3.93 12.09 35.26
C LYS A 386 -3.95 13.35 34.39
N HIS A 387 -4.51 13.30 33.18
CA HIS A 387 -4.56 14.42 32.23
C HIS A 387 -3.18 14.93 31.76
N HIS A 388 -2.10 14.15 31.93
CA HIS A 388 -0.77 14.48 31.42
C HIS A 388 -0.60 13.99 29.97
N LEU A 389 -1.29 14.63 29.03
CA LEU A 389 -1.44 14.17 27.64
C LEU A 389 -0.13 14.08 26.85
N VAL A 390 0.75 15.07 26.97
CA VAL A 390 2.06 15.06 26.29
C VAL A 390 2.92 13.92 26.85
N GLY A 391 2.96 13.77 28.18
CA GLY A 391 3.70 12.67 28.82
C GLY A 391 3.16 11.30 28.44
N ALA A 392 1.83 11.14 28.39
CA ALA A 392 1.20 9.92 27.91
C ALA A 392 1.60 9.63 26.45
N THR A 393 1.57 10.63 25.57
CA THR A 393 1.98 10.48 24.17
C THR A 393 3.44 10.04 24.04
N VAL A 394 4.34 10.62 24.82
CA VAL A 394 5.76 10.18 24.87
C VAL A 394 5.85 8.72 25.30
N MET A 395 5.14 8.30 26.36
CA MET A 395 5.13 6.89 26.78
C MET A 395 4.54 5.95 25.71
N MET A 396 3.53 6.40 24.95
CA MET A 396 2.95 5.63 23.84
C MET A 396 3.97 5.42 22.70
N PHE A 397 4.78 6.42 22.36
CA PHE A 397 5.85 6.27 21.36
C PHE A 397 7.03 5.42 21.86
N LEU A 398 7.37 5.49 23.16
CA LEU A 398 8.36 4.59 23.75
C LEU A 398 7.88 3.14 23.76
N LEU A 399 6.60 2.91 24.07
CA LEU A 399 5.95 1.60 23.93
C LEU A 399 5.99 1.12 22.47
N TRP A 400 5.62 1.98 21.53
CA TRP A 400 5.67 1.68 20.10
C TRP A 400 7.06 1.28 19.64
N LEU A 401 8.12 1.97 20.09
CA LEU A 401 9.50 1.66 19.73
C LEU A 401 9.97 0.32 20.32
N ALA A 402 9.62 0.03 21.57
CA ALA A 402 9.93 -1.26 22.19
C ALA A 402 9.22 -2.42 21.44
N LEU A 403 7.95 -2.24 21.08
CA LEU A 403 7.21 -3.21 20.28
C LEU A 403 7.75 -3.36 18.86
N LEU A 404 8.23 -2.29 18.23
CA LEU A 404 8.87 -2.35 16.92
C LEU A 404 10.09 -3.28 16.96
N VAL A 405 10.92 -3.20 18.02
CA VAL A 405 12.08 -4.08 18.18
C VAL A 405 11.65 -5.55 18.28
N LEU A 406 10.66 -5.85 19.13
CA LEU A 406 10.12 -7.21 19.27
C LEU A 406 9.49 -7.71 17.97
N TYR A 407 8.75 -6.86 17.27
CA TYR A 407 8.09 -7.18 16.01
C TYR A 407 9.08 -7.47 14.89
N VAL A 408 10.10 -6.63 14.70
CA VAL A 408 11.13 -6.84 13.68
C VAL A 408 11.90 -8.13 13.96
N TYR A 409 12.24 -8.40 15.22
CA TYR A 409 12.85 -9.69 15.58
C TYR A 409 11.91 -10.85 15.25
N SER A 410 10.63 -10.77 15.64
CA SER A 410 9.63 -11.81 15.38
C SER A 410 9.47 -12.14 13.90
N VAL A 411 9.42 -11.12 13.05
CA VAL A 411 9.28 -11.28 11.60
C VAL A 411 10.55 -11.89 11.00
N ASN A 412 11.73 -11.42 11.43
CA ASN A 412 13.00 -11.94 10.94
C ASN A 412 13.21 -13.41 11.36
N ASP A 413 12.87 -13.74 12.60
CA ASP A 413 12.94 -15.11 13.11
C ASP A 413 12.01 -16.05 12.33
N ARG A 414 10.74 -15.66 12.10
CA ARG A 414 9.82 -16.43 11.24
C ARG A 414 10.40 -16.68 9.86
N ASN A 415 10.91 -15.62 9.21
CA ASN A 415 11.40 -15.70 7.84
C ASN A 415 12.66 -16.55 7.69
N ASN A 416 13.41 -16.78 8.77
CA ASN A 416 14.58 -17.66 8.79
C ASN A 416 14.25 -19.11 9.14
N ARG A 417 13.03 -19.40 9.62
CA ARG A 417 12.60 -20.78 9.92
C ARG A 417 12.20 -21.52 8.64
N ALA A 418 12.65 -22.77 8.51
CA ALA A 418 12.41 -23.62 7.33
C ALA A 418 10.96 -24.13 7.20
N GLY A 419 10.10 -23.89 8.19
CA GLY A 419 8.71 -24.34 8.21
C GLY A 419 7.82 -23.48 9.09
N PHE A 420 6.51 -23.53 8.84
CA PHE A 420 5.51 -22.79 9.59
C PHE A 420 4.87 -23.68 10.68
N GLU A 421 5.12 -23.34 11.93
CA GLU A 421 4.52 -24.04 13.08
C GLU A 421 3.43 -23.20 13.74
N TRP A 422 2.17 -23.65 13.62
CA TRP A 422 1.00 -22.95 14.15
C TRP A 422 1.09 -22.62 15.64
N LYS A 423 1.64 -23.53 16.45
CA LYS A 423 1.76 -23.30 17.90
C LYS A 423 2.73 -22.16 18.21
N LEU A 424 3.93 -22.18 17.59
CA LEU A 424 4.90 -21.09 17.74
C LEU A 424 4.33 -19.77 17.24
N TYR A 425 3.64 -19.79 16.10
CA TYR A 425 3.00 -18.58 15.58
C TYR A 425 1.98 -17.98 16.55
N ILE A 426 1.01 -18.78 17.02
CA ILE A 426 -0.10 -18.30 17.87
C ILE A 426 0.39 -17.76 19.21
N PHE A 427 1.37 -18.41 19.83
CA PHE A 427 1.82 -18.03 21.17
C PHE A 427 3.03 -17.08 21.18
N ASN A 428 3.80 -16.99 20.09
CA ASN A 428 5.00 -16.13 20.06
C ASN A 428 4.82 -14.91 19.16
N GLU A 429 4.43 -15.10 17.90
CA GLU A 429 4.44 -14.02 16.90
C GLU A 429 3.14 -13.23 16.88
N LEU A 430 2.00 -13.94 16.90
CA LEU A 430 0.67 -13.37 16.86
C LEU A 430 0.40 -12.33 17.97
N PRO A 431 0.82 -12.55 19.24
CA PRO A 431 0.66 -11.54 20.30
C PRO A 431 1.39 -10.24 19.98
N ILE A 432 2.65 -10.34 19.53
CA ILE A 432 3.50 -9.19 19.23
C ILE A 432 2.96 -8.44 18.00
N ALA A 433 2.60 -9.16 16.93
CA ALA A 433 2.03 -8.58 15.72
C ALA A 433 0.73 -7.81 15.99
N MET A 434 -0.19 -8.42 16.73
CA MET A 434 -1.47 -7.79 17.07
C MET A 434 -1.27 -6.57 17.97
N TYR A 435 -0.39 -6.67 18.98
CA TYR A 435 -0.12 -5.58 19.89
C TYR A 435 0.56 -4.40 19.18
N PHE A 436 1.59 -4.66 18.38
CA PHE A 436 2.29 -3.64 17.62
C PHE A 436 1.40 -2.96 16.58
N GLY A 437 0.53 -3.71 15.89
CA GLY A 437 -0.47 -3.15 14.98
C GLY A 437 -1.41 -2.17 15.66
N TRP A 438 -1.94 -2.53 16.83
CA TRP A 438 -2.87 -1.68 17.58
C TRP A 438 -2.17 -0.45 18.16
N VAL A 439 -0.99 -0.62 18.73
CA VAL A 439 -0.19 0.48 19.29
C VAL A 439 0.26 1.45 18.19
N THR A 440 0.50 0.98 16.96
CA THR A 440 0.78 1.88 15.82
C THR A 440 -0.38 2.84 15.58
N ALA A 441 -1.62 2.35 15.55
CA ALA A 441 -2.79 3.21 15.40
C ALA A 441 -2.99 4.17 16.60
N LEU A 442 -2.77 3.67 17.81
CA LEU A 442 -2.87 4.50 19.02
C LEU A 442 -1.78 5.56 19.12
N ALA A 443 -0.56 5.31 18.68
CA ALA A 443 0.53 6.29 18.70
C ALA A 443 0.15 7.56 17.93
N PHE A 444 -0.43 7.41 16.74
CA PHE A 444 -0.90 8.53 15.94
C PHE A 444 -2.19 9.16 16.48
N THR A 445 -3.07 8.37 17.12
CA THR A 445 -4.24 8.92 17.83
C THR A 445 -3.80 9.80 19.02
N HIS A 446 -2.83 9.35 19.81
CA HIS A 446 -2.27 10.11 20.93
C HIS A 446 -1.49 11.33 20.48
N LEU A 447 -0.76 11.25 19.36
CA LEU A 447 -0.13 12.41 18.76
C LEU A 447 -1.17 13.48 18.42
N ALA A 448 -2.30 13.10 17.82
CA ALA A 448 -3.39 14.03 17.56
C ALA A 448 -3.98 14.63 18.85
N ILE A 449 -4.17 13.81 19.90
CA ILE A 449 -4.63 14.31 21.22
C ILE A 449 -3.68 15.37 21.78
N ALA A 450 -2.38 15.09 21.83
CA ALA A 450 -1.39 16.02 22.37
C ALA A 450 -1.27 17.31 21.54
N LEU A 451 -1.36 17.20 20.21
CA LEU A 451 -1.34 18.36 19.33
C LEU A 451 -2.59 19.23 19.48
N GLN A 452 -3.79 18.64 19.58
CA GLN A 452 -5.03 19.39 19.85
C GLN A 452 -4.97 20.14 21.17
N GLU A 453 -4.48 19.48 22.22
CA GLU A 453 -4.34 20.10 23.55
C GLU A 453 -3.40 21.32 23.48
N SER A 454 -2.29 21.18 22.76
CA SER A 454 -1.31 22.26 22.57
C SER A 454 -1.86 23.41 21.71
N HIS A 455 -2.76 23.11 20.76
CA HIS A 455 -3.38 24.10 19.86
C HIS A 455 -4.69 24.70 20.42
N HIS A 456 -5.19 24.20 21.55
CA HIS A 456 -6.49 24.56 22.13
C HIS A 456 -7.68 24.42 21.15
N GLY A 457 -7.68 23.35 20.35
CA GLY A 457 -8.75 23.08 19.39
C GLY A 457 -8.46 21.94 18.40
N PHE A 458 -9.40 21.68 17.50
CA PHE A 458 -9.24 20.69 16.45
C PHE A 458 -8.13 21.08 15.47
N LEU A 459 -7.35 20.09 15.03
CA LEU A 459 -6.30 20.27 14.03
C LEU A 459 -6.88 20.44 12.61
N MET A 460 -6.03 20.88 11.69
CA MET A 460 -6.36 20.91 10.27
C MET A 460 -6.65 19.48 9.76
N ILE A 461 -7.60 19.36 8.84
CA ILE A 461 -7.97 18.07 8.22
C ILE A 461 -6.75 17.35 7.60
N SER A 462 -5.84 18.12 6.98
CA SER A 462 -4.60 17.59 6.40
C SER A 462 -3.73 16.85 7.42
N THR A 463 -3.74 17.28 8.68
CA THR A 463 -3.00 16.62 9.77
C THR A 463 -3.61 15.26 10.05
N TYR A 464 -4.93 15.17 10.22
CA TYR A 464 -5.62 13.90 10.44
C TYR A 464 -5.46 12.92 9.28
N VAL A 465 -5.64 13.40 8.05
CA VAL A 465 -5.46 12.60 6.83
C VAL A 465 -4.02 12.09 6.73
N THR A 466 -3.03 12.90 7.11
CA THR A 466 -1.62 12.47 7.16
C THR A 466 -1.39 11.35 8.19
N HIS A 467 -1.95 11.48 9.40
CA HIS A 467 -1.86 10.45 10.43
C HIS A 467 -2.48 9.12 9.96
N LEU A 468 -3.68 9.17 9.37
CA LEU A 468 -4.33 7.99 8.77
C LEU A 468 -3.48 7.39 7.64
N SER A 469 -2.89 8.22 6.79
CA SER A 469 -2.01 7.76 5.70
C SER A 469 -0.77 7.03 6.22
N ILE A 470 -0.15 7.53 7.29
CA ILE A 470 1.01 6.88 7.92
C ILE A 470 0.62 5.51 8.49
N VAL A 471 -0.50 5.41 9.21
CA VAL A 471 -1.01 4.12 9.71
C VAL A 471 -1.29 3.15 8.56
N ALA A 472 -1.86 3.64 7.45
CA ALA A 472 -2.12 2.81 6.26
C ALA A 472 -0.82 2.33 5.61
N VAL A 473 0.21 3.17 5.52
CA VAL A 473 1.54 2.77 5.01
C VAL A 473 2.16 1.69 5.89
N PHE A 474 2.10 1.80 7.22
CA PHE A 474 2.57 0.73 8.12
C PHE A 474 1.80 -0.58 7.93
N ALA A 475 0.49 -0.53 7.73
CA ALA A 475 -0.31 -1.72 7.46
C ALA A 475 0.07 -2.38 6.12
N LEU A 476 0.24 -1.58 5.06
CA LEU A 476 0.70 -2.07 3.76
C LEU A 476 2.12 -2.65 3.85
N LEU A 477 3.01 -2.02 4.62
CA LEU A 477 4.36 -2.53 4.88
C LEU A 477 4.32 -3.92 5.53
N ALA A 478 3.49 -4.08 6.55
CA ALA A 478 3.34 -5.33 7.26
C ALA A 478 2.79 -6.44 6.34
N ILE A 479 1.74 -6.17 5.58
CA ILE A 479 1.14 -7.14 4.65
C ILE A 479 2.13 -7.53 3.55
N LEU A 480 2.73 -6.54 2.88
CA LEU A 480 3.49 -6.77 1.65
C LEU A 480 4.92 -7.26 1.88
N TYR A 481 5.58 -6.76 2.93
CA TYR A 481 7.01 -7.03 3.15
C TYR A 481 7.27 -7.88 4.39
N ALA A 482 6.53 -7.66 5.48
CA ALA A 482 6.64 -8.54 6.64
C ALA A 482 5.86 -9.84 6.45
N GLN A 483 4.98 -9.93 5.43
CA GLN A 483 4.06 -11.06 5.23
C GLN A 483 3.17 -11.30 6.48
N ASP A 484 2.76 -10.22 7.12
CA ASP A 484 1.95 -10.23 8.34
C ASP A 484 0.53 -9.71 8.06
N ALA A 485 -0.39 -10.65 7.87
CA ALA A 485 -1.80 -10.34 7.65
C ALA A 485 -2.49 -9.81 8.92
N ILE A 486 -2.03 -10.18 10.11
CA ILE A 486 -2.68 -9.81 11.37
C ILE A 486 -2.54 -8.34 11.64
N PHE A 487 -1.34 -7.78 11.43
CA PHE A 487 -1.15 -6.33 11.51
C PHE A 487 -2.13 -5.61 10.57
N GLY A 488 -2.28 -6.10 9.33
CA GLY A 488 -3.23 -5.59 8.35
C GLY A 488 -4.68 -5.61 8.84
N LEU A 489 -5.12 -6.72 9.45
CA LEU A 489 -6.45 -6.86 10.03
C LEU A 489 -6.68 -5.92 11.21
N VAL A 490 -5.67 -5.70 12.06
CA VAL A 490 -5.75 -4.74 13.17
C VAL A 490 -5.89 -3.31 12.65
N ALA A 491 -5.16 -2.96 11.59
CA ALA A 491 -5.31 -1.67 10.95
C ALA A 491 -6.72 -1.50 10.35
N ILE A 492 -7.26 -2.51 9.66
CA ILE A 492 -8.63 -2.51 9.14
C ILE A 492 -9.64 -2.31 10.29
N TRP A 493 -9.48 -3.02 11.40
CA TRP A 493 -10.32 -2.85 12.59
C TRP A 493 -10.32 -1.41 13.11
N TYR A 494 -9.14 -0.80 13.23
CA TYR A 494 -9.00 0.61 13.63
C TYR A 494 -9.69 1.55 12.64
N PHE A 495 -9.43 1.42 11.34
CA PHE A 495 -10.02 2.28 10.32
C PHE A 495 -11.54 2.16 10.24
N LEU A 496 -12.09 0.95 10.40
CA LEU A 496 -13.53 0.73 10.49
C LEU A 496 -14.13 1.38 11.75
N ALA A 497 -13.43 1.33 12.87
CA ALA A 497 -13.87 2.00 14.09
C ALA A 497 -13.86 3.53 13.97
N VAL A 498 -12.89 4.11 13.26
CA VAL A 498 -12.89 5.55 12.96
C VAL A 498 -14.04 5.88 11.99
N SER A 499 -14.21 5.13 10.90
CA SER A 499 -15.21 5.44 9.87
C SER A 499 -16.66 5.34 10.38
N THR A 500 -16.94 4.37 11.25
CA THR A 500 -18.29 4.10 11.80
C THR A 500 -18.61 4.85 13.09
N LYS A 501 -17.67 5.65 13.63
CA LYS A 501 -17.86 6.38 14.89
C LYS A 501 -18.95 7.46 14.80
N HIS A 502 -19.96 7.44 15.65
CA HIS A 502 -20.96 8.50 15.71
C HIS A 502 -20.70 9.42 16.92
N VAL A 503 -20.31 10.68 16.68
CA VAL A 503 -20.09 11.69 17.72
C VAL A 503 -20.75 13.01 17.31
N THR A 504 -21.33 13.71 18.28
CA THR A 504 -21.86 15.06 18.11
C THR A 504 -20.75 16.08 18.32
N LEU A 505 -20.24 16.65 17.23
CA LEU A 505 -19.19 17.67 17.25
C LEU A 505 -19.76 19.06 16.95
N PRO A 506 -19.04 20.14 17.29
CA PRO A 506 -19.40 21.50 16.87
C PRO A 506 -19.64 21.59 15.36
N SER A 507 -20.62 22.40 14.94
CA SER A 507 -21.06 22.49 13.54
C SER A 507 -19.94 22.88 12.56
N ASN A 508 -18.95 23.66 13.03
CA ASN A 508 -17.78 24.06 12.25
C ASN A 508 -16.78 22.92 11.97
N VAL A 509 -16.88 21.79 12.67
CA VAL A 509 -15.96 20.64 12.54
C VAL A 509 -16.65 19.42 11.91
N MET A 510 -17.99 19.38 11.89
CA MET A 510 -18.76 18.24 11.34
C MET A 510 -18.35 17.85 9.92
N ALA A 511 -18.14 18.82 9.02
CA ALA A 511 -17.71 18.52 7.65
C ALA A 511 -16.32 17.86 7.61
N ALA A 512 -15.39 18.34 8.46
CA ALA A 512 -14.05 17.77 8.56
C ALA A 512 -14.08 16.36 9.19
N ASP A 513 -14.93 16.12 10.19
CA ASP A 513 -15.14 14.78 10.76
C ASP A 513 -15.65 13.80 9.71
N MET A 514 -16.70 14.17 8.98
CA MET A 514 -17.26 13.32 7.92
C MET A 514 -16.21 12.97 6.86
N ALA A 515 -15.38 13.94 6.47
CA ALA A 515 -14.28 13.74 5.54
C ALA A 515 -13.21 12.78 6.10
N VAL A 516 -12.75 12.97 7.34
CA VAL A 516 -11.77 12.09 8.00
C VAL A 516 -12.30 10.65 8.14
N ARG A 517 -13.57 10.50 8.50
CA ARG A 517 -14.23 9.19 8.61
C ARG A 517 -14.32 8.49 7.26
N ALA A 518 -14.55 9.25 6.19
CA ALA A 518 -14.52 8.71 4.84
C ALA A 518 -13.11 8.26 4.42
N CYS A 519 -12.08 9.07 4.67
CA CYS A 519 -10.69 8.69 4.45
C CYS A 519 -10.33 7.40 5.20
N ALA A 520 -10.81 7.24 6.45
CA ALA A 520 -10.60 6.01 7.21
C ALA A 520 -11.30 4.80 6.54
N GLY A 521 -12.55 4.96 6.09
CA GLY A 521 -13.27 3.91 5.34
C GLY A 521 -12.56 3.53 4.04
N GLU A 522 -12.04 4.52 3.30
CA GLU A 522 -11.24 4.34 2.09
C GLU A 522 -9.96 3.54 2.38
N ALA A 523 -9.19 3.93 3.42
CA ALA A 523 -7.99 3.22 3.86
C ALA A 523 -8.28 1.74 4.19
N ALA A 524 -9.38 1.47 4.91
CA ALA A 524 -9.80 0.11 5.22
C ALA A 524 -10.07 -0.71 3.94
N GLY A 525 -10.74 -0.12 2.95
CA GLY A 525 -11.00 -0.74 1.66
C GLY A 525 -9.73 -1.04 0.87
N ILE A 526 -8.80 -0.09 0.80
CA ILE A 526 -7.51 -0.25 0.11
C ILE A 526 -6.70 -1.39 0.75
N ILE A 527 -6.55 -1.38 2.07
CA ILE A 527 -5.78 -2.40 2.80
C ILE A 527 -6.42 -3.78 2.62
N SER A 528 -7.76 -3.87 2.69
CA SER A 528 -8.49 -5.13 2.47
C SER A 528 -8.26 -5.68 1.06
N ALA A 529 -8.32 -4.82 0.03
CA ALA A 529 -8.07 -5.22 -1.35
C ALA A 529 -6.63 -5.72 -1.55
N ILE A 530 -5.64 -5.00 -1.02
CA ILE A 530 -4.23 -5.43 -1.10
C ILE A 530 -3.98 -6.72 -0.33
N LEU A 531 -4.62 -6.92 0.83
CA LEU A 531 -4.54 -8.17 1.58
C LEU A 531 -5.08 -9.35 0.76
N ILE A 532 -6.24 -9.19 0.09
CA ILE A 532 -6.82 -10.20 -0.80
C ILE A 532 -5.90 -10.48 -1.98
N ILE A 533 -5.37 -9.44 -2.64
CA ILE A 533 -4.44 -9.60 -3.77
C ILE A 533 -3.16 -10.34 -3.34
N SER A 534 -2.62 -10.01 -2.15
CA SER A 534 -1.41 -10.65 -1.60
C SER A 534 -1.66 -12.12 -1.27
N PHE A 535 -2.84 -12.43 -0.74
CA PHE A 535 -3.27 -13.81 -0.51
C PHE A 535 -3.39 -14.57 -1.84
N LEU A 536 -4.11 -14.04 -2.82
CA LEU A 536 -4.29 -14.68 -4.13
C LEU A 536 -2.95 -14.90 -4.86
N SER A 537 -2.03 -13.94 -4.77
CA SER A 537 -0.70 -14.07 -5.40
C SER A 537 0.11 -15.20 -4.76
N MET A 538 0.07 -15.33 -3.43
CA MET A 538 0.71 -16.45 -2.71
C MET A 538 0.18 -17.81 -3.18
N PHE A 539 -1.13 -17.98 -3.33
CA PHE A 539 -1.73 -19.24 -3.83
C PHE A 539 -1.32 -19.56 -5.27
N MET A 540 -1.26 -18.56 -6.14
CA MET A 540 -0.86 -18.77 -7.53
C MET A 540 0.62 -19.19 -7.64
N MET A 541 1.50 -18.62 -6.81
CA MET A 541 2.92 -19.00 -6.80
C MET A 541 3.12 -20.42 -6.29
N ASP A 542 2.44 -20.83 -5.21
CA ASP A 542 2.52 -22.20 -4.68
C ASP A 542 2.02 -23.24 -5.70
N SER A 543 0.90 -22.95 -6.38
CA SER A 543 0.39 -23.80 -7.47
C SER A 543 1.41 -23.98 -8.61
N LYS A 544 2.10 -22.90 -9.00
CA LYS A 544 3.12 -22.96 -10.05
C LYS A 544 4.33 -23.79 -9.62
N ALA A 545 4.80 -23.60 -8.38
CA ALA A 545 5.93 -24.35 -7.83
C ALA A 545 5.64 -25.86 -7.81
N ARG A 546 4.44 -26.26 -7.36
CA ARG A 546 4.01 -27.67 -7.35
C ARG A 546 3.91 -28.26 -8.75
N GLY A 547 3.40 -27.50 -9.72
CA GLY A 547 3.32 -27.94 -11.11
C GLY A 547 4.71 -28.14 -11.75
N GLU A 548 5.67 -27.28 -11.43
CA GLU A 548 7.06 -27.44 -11.87
C GLU A 548 7.73 -28.66 -11.21
N GLU A 549 7.50 -28.91 -9.92
CA GLU A 549 7.97 -30.11 -9.22
C GLU A 549 7.38 -31.41 -9.80
N GLU A 550 6.08 -31.44 -10.13
CA GLU A 550 5.42 -32.59 -10.77
C GLU A 550 5.97 -32.85 -12.18
N ILE A 551 6.26 -31.80 -12.95
CA ILE A 551 6.88 -31.93 -14.28
C ILE A 551 8.31 -32.49 -14.15
N VAL A 552 9.09 -32.02 -13.19
CA VAL A 552 10.45 -32.51 -12.94
C VAL A 552 10.44 -33.96 -12.42
N ALA A 553 9.50 -34.32 -11.55
CA ALA A 553 9.32 -35.69 -11.06
C ALA A 553 8.80 -36.66 -12.14
N GLY A 554 8.06 -36.14 -13.14
CA GLY A 554 7.55 -36.89 -14.27
C GLY A 554 8.55 -37.10 -15.42
N MET A 555 9.72 -36.46 -15.40
CA MET A 555 10.77 -36.71 -16.39
C MET A 555 11.53 -37.99 -16.03
N PRO A 556 11.62 -39.00 -16.92
CA PRO A 556 12.45 -40.17 -16.65
C PRO A 556 13.90 -39.73 -16.50
N VAL A 557 14.49 -40.03 -15.34
CA VAL A 557 15.93 -39.88 -15.09
C VAL A 557 16.67 -40.73 -16.13
N VAL A 558 17.18 -40.09 -17.18
CA VAL A 558 18.11 -40.73 -18.11
C VAL A 558 19.41 -40.94 -17.33
N GLN A 559 19.54 -42.11 -16.70
CA GLN A 559 20.83 -42.58 -16.18
C GLN A 559 21.84 -42.56 -17.33
N GLY A 560 22.91 -41.79 -17.14
CA GLY A 560 23.98 -41.65 -18.12
C GLY A 560 24.49 -43.01 -18.57
N THR A 561 24.39 -43.28 -19.85
CA THR A 561 25.12 -44.36 -20.50
C THR A 561 26.60 -44.01 -20.46
N ASN A 562 27.34 -44.73 -19.60
CA ASN A 562 28.79 -44.81 -19.60
C ASN A 562 29.29 -45.18 -21.01
N TYR A 563 29.91 -44.22 -21.71
CA TYR A 563 30.82 -44.56 -22.80
C TYR A 563 32.14 -45.01 -22.19
N GLY A 564 32.29 -46.33 -22.03
CA GLY A 564 33.56 -46.96 -21.72
C GLY A 564 34.53 -46.73 -22.88
N THR A 565 35.59 -45.97 -22.64
CA THR A 565 36.76 -45.92 -23.52
C THR A 565 37.60 -47.18 -23.28
N ASN A 566 37.64 -48.05 -24.28
CA ASN A 566 38.61 -49.14 -24.36
C ASN A 566 40.04 -48.56 -24.47
N ALA A 567 40.92 -49.02 -23.59
CA ALA A 567 42.31 -49.34 -23.87
C ALA A 567 42.59 -50.69 -23.20
#